data_AF-A0A2A3EJT2-F1
#
_entry.id   AF-A0A2A3EJT2-F1
#
_cell.length_a   1.000
_cell.length_b   1.000
_cell.length_c   1.000
_cell.angle_alpha   90.00
_cell.angle_beta   90.00
_cell.angle_gamma   90.00
#
_symmetry.space_group_name_H-M   'P 1'
#
loop_
_entity.id
_entity.type
_entity.pdbx_description
1 polymer ?
#
loop_
_entity_poly.entity_id
_entity_poly.type
_entity_poly.pdbx_seq_one_letter_code
_entity_poly.pdbx_strand_id
1 'polypeptide(L)'
;MGFTKILKRMLYANFASCSSKTLGILAPLTIPPLHIAFLYYFWQEYSRDVDKQYCSCSCWDTVFKGSYESGIASYKHMYFNATSNTLKIWITIVIGVIIFYEVVKHLTWLAFHNRLRLSMMVLFSTAIFSHYYTWWVYMNYWNDEFYSQWYHQLFFSVTELMSTFLVVHLANNKNPVTHRKAFGIAAIAILHIVAGGWDQFVANVVRGEGYAHQVVRDLGFMIPDILHVAIPLWAVKWKNIYNLPGSTKRDPSIKRDLAYMDTAGQERFRALTTAYYRGAMGILLMYDVTSLESFNHLSYWLRNIQENASPDVVKVVAANKCDVTTNRAVDAERGQKIAESFDMPFFEVSCKENINIEEAFLTLARRIREQRGRRASLFDASEREGANNIVMKQSPSHVSVSVSVTPGESWRCTNAC
;
A
#
# COMPACT_ATOMS: atom_id res chain seq x y z
N MET A 1 31.53 -14.96 -9.25
CA MET A 1 30.10 -14.96 -8.82
C MET A 1 29.37 -13.62 -9.07
N GLY A 2 30.05 -12.48 -9.23
CA GLY A 2 29.42 -11.17 -9.47
C GLY A 2 28.88 -10.96 -10.89
N PHE A 3 29.60 -11.41 -11.92
CA PHE A 3 29.23 -11.21 -13.33
C PHE A 3 27.89 -11.87 -13.72
N THR A 4 27.63 -13.07 -13.23
CA THR A 4 26.36 -13.79 -13.48
C THR A 4 25.16 -13.13 -12.79
N LYS A 5 25.34 -12.53 -11.61
CA LYS A 5 24.30 -11.72 -10.94
C LYS A 5 24.00 -10.43 -11.70
N ILE A 6 25.04 -9.76 -12.21
CA ILE A 6 24.92 -8.54 -13.01
C ILE A 6 24.22 -8.81 -14.34
N LEU A 7 24.63 -9.88 -15.05
CA LEU A 7 24.00 -10.30 -16.31
C LEU A 7 22.53 -10.67 -16.11
N LYS A 8 22.19 -11.43 -15.04
CA LYS A 8 20.79 -11.73 -14.71
C LYS A 8 19.97 -10.47 -14.42
N ARG A 9 20.52 -9.47 -13.72
CA ARG A 9 19.84 -8.19 -13.47
C ARG A 9 19.61 -7.39 -14.75
N MET A 10 20.60 -7.34 -15.65
CA MET A 10 20.47 -6.66 -16.94
C MET A 10 19.45 -7.35 -17.86
N LEU A 11 19.50 -8.67 -17.96
CA LEU A 11 18.54 -9.46 -18.75
C LEU A 11 17.11 -9.29 -18.21
N TYR A 12 16.94 -9.32 -16.88
CA TYR A 12 15.65 -9.09 -16.24
C TYR A 12 15.11 -7.67 -16.49
N ALA A 13 15.96 -6.65 -16.39
CA ALA A 13 15.57 -5.26 -16.65
C ALA A 13 15.14 -5.05 -18.12
N ASN A 14 15.88 -5.65 -19.06
CA ASN A 14 15.53 -5.61 -20.48
C ASN A 14 14.22 -6.37 -20.78
N PHE A 15 14.03 -7.54 -20.17
CA PHE A 15 12.78 -8.29 -20.25
C PHE A 15 11.59 -7.49 -19.71
N ALA A 16 11.71 -6.94 -18.50
CA ALA A 16 10.67 -6.12 -17.88
C ALA A 16 10.31 -4.89 -18.74
N SER A 17 11.31 -4.22 -19.33
CA SER A 17 11.10 -3.09 -20.25
C SER A 17 10.34 -3.52 -21.50
N CYS A 18 10.77 -4.61 -22.15
CA CYS A 18 10.11 -5.15 -23.34
C CYS A 18 8.66 -5.56 -23.04
N SER A 19 8.43 -6.37 -22.01
CA SER A 19 7.11 -6.84 -21.62
C SER A 19 6.17 -5.69 -21.24
N SER A 20 6.66 -4.65 -20.56
CA SER A 20 5.85 -3.48 -20.23
C SER A 20 5.34 -2.72 -21.47
N LYS A 21 6.18 -2.60 -22.51
CA LYS A 21 5.78 -1.99 -23.78
C LYS A 21 4.76 -2.85 -24.52
N THR A 22 4.99 -4.17 -24.58
CA THR A 22 4.06 -5.10 -25.23
C THR A 22 2.69 -5.10 -24.55
N LEU A 23 2.64 -5.17 -23.22
CA LEU A 23 1.38 -5.09 -22.47
C LEU A 23 0.71 -3.72 -22.60
N GLY A 24 1.51 -2.65 -22.64
CA GLY A 24 1.02 -1.30 -22.95
C GLY A 24 0.30 -1.23 -24.29
N ILE A 25 0.79 -1.90 -25.34
CA ILE A 25 0.16 -1.94 -26.68
C ILE A 25 -1.08 -2.84 -26.67
N LEU A 26 -1.00 -4.02 -26.04
CA LEU A 26 -2.09 -4.98 -26.03
C LEU A 26 -3.34 -4.46 -25.31
N ALA A 27 -3.18 -3.67 -24.24
CA ALA A 27 -4.31 -3.20 -23.45
C ALA A 27 -5.30 -2.31 -24.23
N PRO A 28 -4.89 -1.22 -24.91
CA PRO A 28 -5.79 -0.44 -25.77
C PRO A 28 -6.40 -1.23 -26.93
N LEU A 29 -5.73 -2.28 -27.41
CA LEU A 29 -6.23 -3.11 -28.51
C LEU A 29 -7.27 -4.15 -28.07
N THR A 30 -7.24 -4.59 -26.81
CA THR A 30 -8.06 -5.71 -26.32
C THR A 30 -9.17 -5.26 -25.39
N ILE A 31 -8.89 -4.34 -24.46
CA ILE A 31 -9.85 -3.96 -23.42
C ILE A 31 -11.08 -3.25 -23.99
N PRO A 32 -10.97 -2.24 -24.89
CA PRO A 32 -12.15 -1.60 -25.46
C PRO A 32 -13.05 -2.57 -26.26
N PRO A 33 -12.52 -3.41 -27.18
CA PRO A 33 -13.37 -4.38 -27.88
C PRO A 33 -14.03 -5.40 -26.96
N LEU A 34 -13.31 -5.90 -25.95
CA LEU A 34 -13.88 -6.82 -24.95
C LEU A 34 -15.02 -6.16 -24.16
N HIS A 35 -14.84 -4.89 -23.79
CA HIS A 35 -15.89 -4.15 -23.11
C HIS A 35 -17.11 -3.91 -24.02
N ILE A 36 -16.92 -3.55 -25.29
CA ILE A 36 -18.01 -3.43 -26.26
C ILE A 36 -18.75 -4.76 -26.42
N ALA A 37 -18.03 -5.88 -26.54
CA ALA A 37 -18.63 -7.20 -26.65
C ALA A 37 -19.45 -7.57 -25.40
N PHE A 38 -18.93 -7.25 -24.21
CA PHE A 38 -19.65 -7.44 -22.95
C PHE A 38 -20.94 -6.61 -22.92
N LEU A 39 -20.86 -5.33 -23.26
CA LEU A 39 -22.02 -4.45 -23.31
C LEU A 39 -23.05 -4.96 -24.32
N TYR A 40 -22.62 -5.28 -25.54
CA TYR A 40 -23.51 -5.82 -26.57
C TYR A 40 -24.28 -7.05 -26.07
N TYR A 41 -23.58 -8.01 -25.45
CA TYR A 41 -24.21 -9.22 -24.92
C TYR A 41 -25.25 -8.93 -23.82
N PHE A 42 -24.94 -8.03 -22.89
CA PHE A 42 -25.81 -7.72 -21.75
C PHE A 42 -26.95 -6.73 -22.08
N TRP A 43 -26.72 -5.81 -23.02
CA TRP A 43 -27.65 -4.72 -23.31
C TRP A 43 -28.48 -4.92 -24.57
N GLN A 44 -28.17 -5.88 -25.44
CA GLN A 44 -28.93 -6.13 -26.67
C GLN A 44 -30.44 -6.30 -26.40
N GLU A 45 -30.82 -6.98 -25.31
CA GLU A 45 -32.22 -7.23 -24.95
C GLU A 45 -32.98 -5.97 -24.50
N TYR A 46 -32.26 -4.92 -24.10
CA TYR A 46 -32.82 -3.63 -23.68
C TYR A 46 -32.69 -2.54 -24.76
N SER A 47 -31.93 -2.82 -25.81
CA SER A 47 -31.77 -1.92 -26.94
C SER A 47 -33.04 -1.91 -27.79
N ARG A 48 -33.45 -0.74 -28.30
CA ARG A 48 -34.60 -0.65 -29.20
C ARG A 48 -34.20 -1.16 -30.58
N ASP A 49 -35.05 -1.97 -31.20
CA ASP A 49 -34.86 -2.34 -32.60
C ASP A 49 -34.96 -1.10 -33.49
N VAL A 50 -33.86 -0.81 -34.17
CA VAL A 50 -33.74 0.33 -35.10
C VAL A 50 -33.84 -0.18 -36.53
N ASP A 51 -34.89 0.25 -37.24
CA ASP A 51 -34.99 0.03 -38.68
C ASP A 51 -33.93 0.85 -39.43
N LYS A 52 -32.85 0.18 -39.84
CA LYS A 52 -31.70 0.81 -40.51
C LYS A 52 -32.00 1.28 -41.94
N GLN A 53 -33.13 0.91 -42.53
CA GLN A 53 -33.46 1.24 -43.92
C GLN A 53 -34.46 2.39 -44.03
N TYR A 54 -35.38 2.55 -43.06
CA TYR A 54 -36.49 3.50 -43.15
C TYR A 54 -36.59 4.49 -41.97
N CYS A 55 -35.59 4.55 -41.08
CA CYS A 55 -35.63 5.42 -39.91
C CYS A 55 -35.82 6.90 -40.29
N SER A 56 -37.02 7.44 -40.05
CA SER A 56 -37.35 8.82 -40.42
C SER A 56 -37.38 9.79 -39.24
N CYS A 57 -37.52 9.37 -37.97
CA CYS A 57 -37.58 10.34 -36.86
C CYS A 57 -37.17 9.87 -35.45
N SER A 58 -37.15 8.58 -35.09
CA SER A 58 -36.82 8.18 -33.71
C SER A 58 -36.19 6.79 -33.62
N CYS A 59 -34.93 6.68 -34.00
CA CYS A 59 -34.16 5.50 -33.64
C CYS A 59 -33.13 5.92 -32.58
N TRP A 60 -33.22 5.34 -31.39
CA TRP A 60 -32.54 5.86 -30.20
C TRP A 60 -31.94 4.69 -29.44
N ASP A 61 -30.61 4.70 -29.25
CA ASP A 61 -29.93 3.76 -28.37
C ASP A 61 -29.87 4.37 -26.95
N THR A 62 -30.65 3.80 -26.03
CA THR A 62 -30.89 4.35 -24.68
C THR A 62 -29.77 4.01 -23.69
N VAL A 63 -28.83 3.14 -24.08
CA VAL A 63 -27.96 2.37 -23.18
C VAL A 63 -27.04 3.25 -22.33
N PHE A 64 -26.53 4.34 -22.91
CA PHE A 64 -25.52 5.20 -22.27
C PHE A 64 -26.01 6.57 -21.81
N LYS A 65 -27.26 6.94 -22.10
CA LYS A 65 -27.76 8.32 -21.85
C LYS A 65 -28.77 8.41 -20.70
N GLY A 66 -29.32 7.28 -20.25
CA GLY A 66 -30.26 7.25 -19.12
C GLY A 66 -31.52 8.10 -19.34
N SER A 67 -32.27 8.38 -18.27
CA SER A 67 -33.52 9.16 -18.33
C SER A 67 -33.34 10.68 -18.33
N TYR A 68 -32.12 11.20 -18.51
CA TYR A 68 -31.82 12.65 -18.52
C TYR A 68 -32.19 13.36 -19.83
N GLU A 69 -32.64 12.62 -20.84
CA GLU A 69 -32.97 13.17 -22.15
C GLU A 69 -34.45 12.95 -22.47
N SER A 70 -35.27 13.99 -22.27
CA SER A 70 -36.61 14.10 -22.83
C SER A 70 -36.55 14.99 -24.08
N GLY A 71 -36.38 14.38 -25.26
CA GLY A 71 -36.33 15.08 -26.54
C GLY A 71 -36.05 14.14 -27.71
N ILE A 72 -36.64 14.42 -28.87
CA ILE A 72 -36.48 13.62 -30.09
C ILE A 72 -35.08 13.88 -30.65
N ALA A 73 -34.08 13.11 -30.22
CA ALA A 73 -32.82 13.02 -30.95
C ALA A 73 -33.03 12.06 -32.13
N SER A 74 -32.96 12.57 -33.36
CA SER A 74 -33.02 11.73 -34.56
C SER A 74 -31.77 10.83 -34.61
N TYR A 75 -31.97 9.54 -34.94
CA TYR A 75 -30.89 8.59 -35.15
C TYR A 75 -29.94 9.12 -36.21
N LYS A 76 -28.66 9.28 -35.86
CA LYS A 76 -27.64 9.65 -36.83
C LYS A 76 -26.56 8.59 -36.76
N HIS A 77 -26.31 7.92 -37.88
CA HIS A 77 -25.14 7.08 -38.04
C HIS A 77 -23.87 7.89 -37.70
N MET A 78 -22.84 7.23 -37.18
CA MET A 78 -21.52 7.83 -37.10
C MET A 78 -20.97 7.98 -38.52
N TYR A 79 -21.17 9.15 -39.13
CA TYR A 79 -20.64 9.45 -40.45
C TYR A 79 -19.19 9.92 -40.33
N PHE A 80 -18.30 9.36 -41.14
CA PHE A 80 -16.97 9.93 -41.38
C PHE A 80 -17.12 11.20 -42.25
N ASN A 81 -17.70 12.24 -41.67
CA ASN A 81 -17.74 13.56 -42.28
C ASN A 81 -16.59 14.40 -41.74
N ALA A 82 -15.92 15.19 -42.59
CA ALA A 82 -14.80 16.04 -42.18
C ALA A 82 -15.31 17.32 -41.50
N THR A 83 -15.80 17.19 -40.27
CA THR A 83 -16.33 18.31 -39.46
C THR A 83 -15.42 18.64 -38.28
N SER A 84 -15.64 19.81 -37.66
CA SER A 84 -14.96 20.17 -36.40
C SER A 84 -15.25 19.16 -35.28
N ASN A 85 -16.46 18.60 -35.23
CA ASN A 85 -16.83 17.60 -34.22
C ASN A 85 -16.10 16.27 -34.45
N THR A 86 -15.96 15.83 -35.70
CA THR A 86 -15.15 14.66 -36.06
C THR A 86 -13.68 14.84 -35.68
N LEU A 87 -13.14 16.06 -35.82
CA LEU A 87 -11.78 16.38 -35.36
C LEU A 87 -11.66 16.27 -33.82
N LYS A 88 -12.63 16.78 -33.06
CA LYS A 88 -12.65 16.66 -31.58
C LYS A 88 -12.68 15.20 -31.13
N ILE A 89 -13.56 14.41 -31.74
CA ILE A 89 -13.67 12.96 -31.55
C ILE A 89 -12.31 12.30 -31.81
N TRP A 90 -11.71 12.53 -32.98
CA TRP A 90 -10.42 11.94 -33.35
C TRP A 90 -9.29 12.31 -32.38
N ILE A 91 -9.15 13.59 -32.03
CA ILE A 91 -8.14 14.06 -31.07
C ILE A 91 -8.33 13.36 -29.71
N THR A 92 -9.57 13.26 -29.23
CA THR A 92 -9.88 12.65 -27.94
C THR A 92 -9.57 11.15 -27.92
N ILE A 93 -9.86 10.42 -29.01
CA ILE A 93 -9.46 9.02 -29.16
C ILE A 93 -7.94 8.89 -29.08
N VAL A 94 -7.20 9.67 -29.87
CA VAL A 94 -5.74 9.57 -29.96
C VAL A 94 -5.11 9.87 -28.60
N ILE A 95 -5.53 10.94 -27.92
CA ILE A 95 -5.06 11.29 -26.58
C ILE A 95 -5.40 10.17 -25.58
N GLY A 96 -6.64 9.66 -25.60
CA GLY A 96 -7.07 8.58 -24.72
C GLY A 96 -6.26 7.30 -24.88
N VAL A 97 -5.99 6.88 -26.13
CA VAL A 97 -5.16 5.70 -26.43
C VAL A 97 -3.73 5.88 -25.95
N ILE A 98 -3.13 7.06 -26.17
CA ILE A 98 -1.76 7.36 -25.72
C ILE A 98 -1.67 7.35 -24.20
N ILE A 99 -2.60 8.01 -23.51
CA ILE A 99 -2.64 8.03 -22.03
C ILE A 99 -2.81 6.61 -21.49
N PHE A 100 -3.73 5.83 -22.07
CA PHE A 100 -3.97 4.46 -21.61
C PHE A 100 -2.73 3.57 -21.81
N TYR A 101 -2.08 3.68 -22.96
CA TYR A 101 -0.79 3.03 -23.24
C TYR A 101 0.26 3.40 -22.19
N GLU A 102 0.46 4.68 -21.92
CA GLU A 102 1.48 5.16 -20.97
C GLU A 102 1.19 4.68 -19.54
N VAL A 103 -0.07 4.70 -19.10
CA VAL A 103 -0.48 4.24 -17.77
C VAL A 103 -0.28 2.74 -17.63
N VAL A 104 -0.73 1.93 -18.58
CA VAL A 104 -0.55 0.46 -18.52
C VAL A 104 0.93 0.10 -18.58
N LYS A 105 1.70 0.72 -19.47
CA LYS A 105 3.16 0.54 -19.53
C LYS A 105 3.81 0.88 -18.19
N HIS A 106 3.41 1.99 -17.56
CA HIS A 106 3.93 2.39 -16.25
C HIS A 106 3.60 1.37 -15.15
N LEU A 107 2.33 0.96 -15.04
CA LEU A 107 1.87 0.03 -14.00
C LEU A 107 2.49 -1.36 -14.17
N THR A 108 2.58 -1.87 -15.40
CA THR A 108 3.24 -3.14 -15.69
C THR A 108 4.74 -3.08 -15.41
N TRP A 109 5.41 -1.97 -15.74
CA TRP A 109 6.80 -1.75 -15.37
C TRP A 109 7.00 -1.77 -13.85
N LEU A 110 6.11 -1.13 -13.08
CA LEU A 110 6.13 -1.19 -11.62
C LEU A 110 5.91 -2.61 -11.08
N ALA A 111 5.02 -3.38 -11.71
CA ALA A 111 4.74 -4.76 -11.35
C ALA A 111 5.98 -5.64 -11.48
N PHE A 112 6.66 -5.60 -12.64
CA PHE A 112 7.90 -6.36 -12.86
C PHE A 112 9.04 -5.97 -11.90
N HIS A 113 9.06 -4.73 -11.39
CA HIS A 113 10.08 -4.32 -10.43
C HIS A 113 9.70 -4.59 -8.97
N ASN A 114 8.59 -5.29 -8.69
CA ASN A 114 8.02 -5.47 -7.35
C ASN A 114 7.84 -4.13 -6.61
N ARG A 115 7.51 -3.07 -7.36
CA ARG A 115 7.25 -1.72 -6.83
C ARG A 115 5.78 -1.34 -6.84
N LEU A 116 4.93 -2.18 -7.43
CA LEU A 116 3.50 -1.93 -7.52
C LEU A 116 2.82 -2.16 -6.15
N ARG A 117 2.01 -1.20 -5.71
CA ARG A 117 1.06 -1.39 -4.62
C ARG A 117 -0.24 -1.97 -5.17
N LEU A 118 -0.55 -3.21 -4.80
CA LEU A 118 -1.74 -3.90 -5.27
C LEU A 118 -3.03 -3.13 -4.91
N SER A 119 -3.09 -2.48 -3.75
CA SER A 119 -4.25 -1.67 -3.34
C SER A 119 -4.56 -0.54 -4.32
N MET A 120 -3.55 0.12 -4.86
CA MET A 120 -3.73 1.19 -5.86
C MET A 120 -4.04 0.62 -7.24
N MET A 121 -3.53 -0.58 -7.56
CA MET A 121 -3.89 -1.29 -8.80
C MET A 121 -5.38 -1.65 -8.81
N VAL A 122 -5.92 -2.13 -7.69
CA VAL A 122 -7.35 -2.41 -7.55
C VAL A 122 -8.18 -1.15 -7.79
N LEU A 123 -7.82 -0.03 -7.16
CA LEU A 123 -8.50 1.25 -7.36
C LEU A 123 -8.50 1.67 -8.84
N PHE A 124 -7.33 1.62 -9.49
CA PHE A 124 -7.21 1.93 -10.91
C PHE A 124 -8.09 1.03 -11.78
N SER A 125 -8.07 -0.30 -11.54
CA SER A 125 -8.88 -1.26 -12.29
C SER A 125 -10.37 -0.99 -12.18
N THR A 126 -10.85 -0.62 -10.99
CA THR A 126 -12.27 -0.31 -10.78
C THR A 126 -12.69 0.99 -11.46
N ALA A 127 -11.79 1.97 -11.59
CA ALA A 127 -12.09 3.25 -12.26
C ALA A 127 -12.16 3.15 -13.79
N ILE A 128 -11.70 2.04 -14.41
CA ILE A 128 -11.68 1.87 -15.87
C ILE A 128 -13.09 2.05 -16.46
N PHE A 129 -14.11 1.50 -15.80
CA PHE A 129 -15.50 1.63 -16.26
C PHE A 129 -15.95 3.09 -16.35
N SER A 130 -15.70 3.89 -15.30
CA SER A 130 -16.08 5.30 -15.23
C SER A 130 -15.42 6.15 -16.34
N HIS A 131 -14.13 5.94 -16.59
CA HIS A 131 -13.42 6.61 -17.69
C HIS A 131 -13.95 6.21 -19.07
N TYR A 132 -14.22 4.92 -19.24
CA TYR A 132 -14.70 4.40 -20.51
C TYR A 132 -16.13 4.87 -20.82
N TYR A 133 -17.01 4.90 -19.81
CA TYR A 133 -18.34 5.47 -19.93
C TYR A 133 -18.27 6.96 -20.30
N THR A 134 -17.45 7.72 -19.58
CA THR A 134 -17.23 9.14 -19.82
C THR A 134 -16.79 9.40 -21.27
N TRP A 135 -15.88 8.58 -21.80
CA TRP A 135 -15.46 8.67 -23.20
C TRP A 135 -16.65 8.50 -24.16
N TRP A 136 -17.50 7.48 -23.97
CA TRP A 136 -18.70 7.30 -24.79
C TRP A 136 -19.67 8.48 -24.72
N VAL A 137 -19.87 9.07 -23.53
CA VAL A 137 -20.74 10.23 -23.37
C VAL A 137 -20.21 11.42 -24.20
N TYR A 138 -18.91 11.71 -24.16
CA TYR A 138 -18.33 12.78 -24.97
C TYR A 138 -18.45 12.52 -26.47
N MET A 139 -18.19 11.28 -26.90
CA MET A 139 -18.34 10.88 -28.29
C MET A 139 -19.78 11.11 -28.77
N ASN A 140 -20.77 10.75 -27.94
CA ASN A 140 -22.18 10.98 -28.23
C ASN A 140 -22.55 12.47 -28.25
N TYR A 141 -22.04 13.29 -27.33
CA TYR A 141 -22.31 14.75 -27.34
C TYR A 141 -21.79 15.42 -28.61
N TRP A 142 -20.60 15.06 -29.07
CA TRP A 142 -20.05 15.60 -30.32
C TRP A 142 -20.73 15.03 -31.56
N ASN A 143 -21.09 13.74 -31.56
CA ASN A 143 -21.77 13.10 -32.69
C ASN A 143 -23.19 13.62 -32.88
N ASP A 144 -23.92 13.82 -31.78
CA ASP A 144 -25.34 14.19 -31.82
C ASP A 144 -25.55 15.71 -31.74
N GLU A 145 -24.48 16.48 -31.53
CA GLU A 145 -24.49 17.93 -31.28
C GLU A 145 -25.38 18.33 -30.09
N PHE A 146 -25.51 17.43 -29.12
CA PHE A 146 -26.33 17.60 -27.94
C PHE A 146 -25.45 17.79 -26.70
N TYR A 147 -25.57 18.95 -26.03
CA TYR A 147 -24.63 19.38 -24.99
C TYR A 147 -25.30 19.76 -23.66
N SER A 148 -26.56 19.33 -23.42
CA SER A 148 -27.36 19.83 -22.29
C SER A 148 -26.69 19.65 -20.92
N GLN A 149 -26.00 18.53 -20.71
CA GLN A 149 -25.32 18.20 -19.45
C GLN A 149 -23.78 18.26 -19.55
N TRP A 150 -23.25 18.99 -20.54
CA TRP A 150 -21.81 19.06 -20.81
C TRP A 150 -20.98 19.46 -19.59
N TYR A 151 -21.40 20.51 -18.86
CA TYR A 151 -20.65 21.01 -17.70
C TYR A 151 -20.65 20.03 -16.53
N HIS A 152 -21.76 19.31 -16.31
CA HIS A 152 -21.83 18.26 -15.31
C HIS A 152 -20.88 17.11 -15.66
N GLN A 153 -20.93 16.64 -16.92
CA GLN A 153 -20.02 15.60 -17.38
C GLN A 153 -18.55 16.04 -17.28
N LEU A 154 -18.24 17.28 -17.65
CA LEU A 154 -16.90 17.85 -17.54
C LEU A 154 -16.38 17.86 -16.11
N PHE A 155 -17.22 18.28 -15.16
CA PHE A 155 -16.86 18.30 -13.75
C PHE A 155 -16.46 16.91 -13.25
N PHE A 156 -17.34 15.91 -13.43
CA PHE A 156 -17.06 14.53 -13.00
C PHE A 156 -15.87 13.92 -13.71
N SER A 157 -15.69 14.21 -15.01
CA SER A 157 -14.55 13.72 -15.78
C SER A 157 -13.22 14.25 -15.24
N VAL A 158 -13.18 15.55 -14.92
CA VAL A 158 -11.97 16.19 -14.40
C VAL A 158 -11.64 15.69 -13.00
N THR A 159 -12.62 15.59 -12.12
CA THR A 159 -12.40 15.08 -10.75
C THR A 159 -11.99 13.62 -10.76
N GLU A 160 -12.58 12.79 -11.61
CA GLU A 160 -12.21 11.37 -11.79
C GLU A 160 -10.78 11.22 -12.34
N LEU A 161 -10.40 12.05 -13.33
CA LEU A 161 -9.02 12.09 -13.85
C LEU A 161 -8.02 12.51 -12.78
N MET A 162 -8.35 13.49 -11.94
CA MET A 162 -7.50 13.92 -10.82
C MET A 162 -7.31 12.81 -9.79
N SER A 163 -8.39 12.12 -9.42
CA SER A 163 -8.35 10.96 -8.51
C SER A 163 -7.48 9.85 -9.08
N THR A 164 -7.70 9.50 -10.35
CA THR A 164 -6.96 8.45 -11.05
C THR A 164 -5.47 8.77 -11.18
N PHE A 165 -5.12 10.03 -11.48
CA PHE A 165 -3.74 10.49 -11.50
C PHE A 165 -3.05 10.29 -10.14
N LEU A 166 -3.72 10.63 -9.04
CA LEU A 166 -3.20 10.40 -7.69
C LEU A 166 -3.04 8.91 -7.38
N VAL A 167 -3.99 8.07 -7.79
CA VAL A 167 -3.93 6.61 -7.62
C VAL A 167 -2.74 6.02 -8.39
N VAL A 168 -2.57 6.36 -9.66
CA VAL A 168 -1.43 5.90 -10.49
C VAL A 168 -0.11 6.40 -9.91
N HIS A 169 -0.05 7.65 -9.45
CA HIS A 169 1.14 8.18 -8.78
C HIS A 169 1.47 7.44 -7.47
N LEU A 170 0.46 7.07 -6.69
CA LEU A 170 0.61 6.30 -5.44
C LEU A 170 0.81 4.81 -5.67
N ALA A 171 0.62 4.30 -6.90
CA ALA A 171 0.86 2.90 -7.24
C ALA A 171 2.33 2.50 -7.04
N ASN A 172 3.26 3.44 -7.13
CA ASN A 172 4.66 3.22 -6.80
C ASN A 172 4.89 3.18 -5.28
N ASN A 173 5.42 2.06 -4.78
CA ASN A 173 5.69 1.85 -3.36
C ASN A 173 6.69 2.84 -2.74
N LYS A 174 7.50 3.52 -3.56
CA LYS A 174 8.42 4.58 -3.12
C LYS A 174 7.69 5.86 -2.68
N ASN A 175 6.51 6.15 -3.24
CA ASN A 175 5.79 7.38 -2.96
C ASN A 175 4.92 7.18 -1.71
N PRO A 176 5.24 7.73 -0.53
CA PRO A 176 4.45 7.45 0.67
C PRO A 176 3.01 7.96 0.51
N VAL A 177 2.05 7.16 0.98
CA VAL A 177 0.65 7.61 1.12
C VAL A 177 0.60 8.57 2.30
N THR A 178 0.53 9.87 2.00
CA THR A 178 0.39 10.92 3.00
C THR A 178 -1.09 11.18 3.28
N HIS A 179 -1.41 11.69 4.47
CA HIS A 179 -2.78 12.07 4.83
C HIS A 179 -3.41 12.98 3.77
N ARG A 180 -2.68 14.00 3.29
CA ARG A 180 -3.18 14.93 2.27
C ARG A 180 -3.58 14.23 0.97
N LYS A 181 -2.77 13.31 0.47
CA LYS A 181 -3.06 12.58 -0.79
C LYS A 181 -4.23 11.60 -0.60
N ALA A 182 -4.26 10.88 0.51
CA ALA A 182 -5.34 9.94 0.81
C ALA A 182 -6.69 10.63 1.04
N PHE A 183 -6.72 11.70 1.83
CA PHE A 183 -7.92 12.51 2.02
C PHE A 183 -8.35 13.23 0.75
N GLY A 184 -7.41 13.63 -0.12
CA GLY A 184 -7.75 14.19 -1.43
C GLY A 184 -8.52 13.20 -2.31
N ILE A 185 -8.04 11.95 -2.42
CA ILE A 185 -8.74 10.88 -3.16
C ILE A 185 -10.11 10.61 -2.52
N ALA A 186 -10.16 10.45 -1.19
CA ALA A 186 -11.41 10.18 -0.49
C ALA A 186 -12.42 11.32 -0.60
N ALA A 187 -11.98 12.59 -0.60
CA ALA A 187 -12.87 13.73 -0.74
C ALA A 187 -13.53 13.79 -2.11
N ILE A 188 -12.77 13.52 -3.18
CA ILE A 188 -13.31 13.42 -4.55
C ILE A 188 -14.35 12.28 -4.63
N ALA A 189 -14.02 11.12 -4.08
CA ALA A 189 -14.93 9.98 -4.09
C ALA A 189 -16.20 10.21 -3.25
N ILE A 190 -16.10 10.87 -2.08
CA ILE A 190 -17.27 11.26 -1.28
C ILE A 190 -18.17 12.21 -2.07
N LEU A 191 -17.59 13.18 -2.77
CA LEU A 191 -18.34 14.09 -3.62
C LEU A 191 -19.12 13.33 -4.70
N HIS A 192 -18.49 12.35 -5.35
CA HIS A 192 -19.17 11.50 -6.34
C HIS A 192 -20.27 10.64 -5.73
N ILE A 193 -20.04 10.03 -4.57
CA ILE A 193 -21.05 9.24 -3.84
C ILE A 193 -22.27 10.10 -3.50
N VAL A 194 -22.05 11.32 -2.99
CA VAL A 194 -23.14 12.24 -2.64
C VAL A 194 -23.91 12.65 -3.89
N ALA A 195 -23.19 12.99 -4.96
CA ALA A 195 -23.83 13.40 -6.21
C ALA A 195 -24.60 12.24 -6.86
N GLY A 196 -23.98 11.07 -7.04
CA GLY A 196 -24.63 9.89 -7.60
C GLY A 196 -25.77 9.34 -6.73
N GLY A 197 -25.66 9.48 -5.40
CA GLY A 197 -26.69 9.11 -4.44
C GLY A 197 -27.91 10.03 -4.48
N TRP A 198 -27.73 11.34 -4.69
CA TRP A 198 -28.84 12.28 -4.90
C TRP A 198 -29.54 12.07 -6.26
N ASP A 199 -28.85 11.40 -7.16
CA ASP A 199 -29.24 11.17 -8.53
C ASP A 199 -29.98 9.83 -8.71
N GLN A 200 -29.75 9.12 -9.81
CA GLN A 200 -30.44 7.89 -10.18
C GLN A 200 -30.16 6.69 -9.25
N PHE A 201 -29.08 6.71 -8.46
CA PHE A 201 -28.67 5.54 -7.66
C PHE A 201 -29.71 5.12 -6.63
N VAL A 202 -30.29 6.07 -5.87
CA VAL A 202 -31.27 5.73 -4.83
C VAL A 202 -32.56 5.19 -5.44
N ALA A 203 -33.04 5.78 -6.53
CA ALA A 203 -34.23 5.29 -7.22
C ALA A 203 -33.98 3.89 -7.82
N ASN A 204 -32.92 3.76 -8.61
CA ASN A 204 -32.68 2.55 -9.39
C ASN A 204 -32.23 1.36 -8.52
N VAL A 205 -31.28 1.59 -7.61
CA VAL A 205 -30.62 0.52 -6.85
C VAL A 205 -31.29 0.32 -5.48
N VAL A 206 -31.52 1.41 -4.73
CA VAL A 206 -31.99 1.30 -3.33
C VAL A 206 -33.49 1.05 -3.26
N ARG A 207 -34.29 1.75 -4.08
CA ARG A 207 -35.74 1.53 -4.16
C ARG A 207 -36.14 0.43 -5.13
N GLY A 208 -35.21 -0.05 -5.95
CA GLY A 208 -35.45 -1.11 -6.93
C GLY A 208 -36.35 -0.69 -8.09
N GLU A 209 -36.43 0.61 -8.39
CA GLU A 209 -37.26 1.16 -9.47
C GLU A 209 -36.58 1.04 -10.84
N GLY A 210 -35.28 0.69 -10.87
CA GLY A 210 -34.46 0.67 -12.09
C GLY A 210 -34.44 -0.67 -12.79
N TYR A 211 -34.33 -0.63 -14.12
CA TYR A 211 -34.09 -1.83 -14.93
C TYR A 211 -32.68 -2.40 -14.67
N ALA A 212 -32.49 -3.69 -14.96
CA ALA A 212 -31.22 -4.40 -14.68
C ALA A 212 -29.98 -3.65 -15.18
N HIS A 213 -30.07 -3.05 -16.37
CA HIS A 213 -28.96 -2.29 -16.92
C HIS A 213 -28.65 -0.98 -16.18
N GLN A 214 -29.68 -0.28 -15.69
CA GLN A 214 -29.51 0.94 -14.90
C GLN A 214 -28.86 0.61 -13.57
N VAL A 215 -29.29 -0.49 -12.94
CA VAL A 215 -28.69 -1.00 -11.70
C VAL A 215 -27.21 -1.36 -11.89
N VAL A 216 -26.87 -2.11 -12.96
CA VAL A 216 -25.48 -2.48 -13.24
C VAL A 216 -24.60 -1.25 -13.49
N ARG A 217 -25.10 -0.28 -14.27
CA ARG A 217 -24.38 0.97 -14.54
C ARG A 217 -24.16 1.76 -13.25
N ASP A 218 -25.20 1.95 -12.44
CA ASP A 218 -25.14 2.77 -11.22
C ASP A 218 -24.24 2.12 -10.15
N LEU A 219 -24.25 0.78 -10.05
CA LEU A 219 -23.26 0.03 -9.27
C LEU A 219 -21.85 0.19 -9.81
N GLY A 220 -21.70 0.22 -11.14
CA GLY A 220 -20.42 0.44 -11.83
C GLY A 220 -19.77 1.77 -11.51
N PHE A 221 -20.54 2.81 -11.17
CA PHE A 221 -20.00 4.09 -10.67
C PHE A 221 -19.80 4.10 -9.15
N MET A 222 -20.76 3.58 -8.39
CA MET A 222 -20.72 3.66 -6.93
C MET A 222 -19.63 2.79 -6.30
N ILE A 223 -19.39 1.58 -6.83
CA ILE A 223 -18.39 0.64 -6.27
C ILE A 223 -16.98 1.24 -6.31
N PRO A 224 -16.48 1.77 -7.44
CA PRO A 224 -15.19 2.46 -7.48
C PRO A 224 -15.09 3.56 -6.44
N ASP A 225 -16.07 4.44 -6.31
CA ASP A 225 -16.00 5.56 -5.36
C ASP A 225 -15.93 5.07 -3.90
N ILE A 226 -16.74 4.08 -3.52
CA ILE A 226 -16.68 3.47 -2.18
C ILE A 226 -15.27 2.93 -1.89
N LEU A 227 -14.65 2.25 -2.87
CA LEU A 227 -13.29 1.74 -2.72
C LEU A 227 -12.25 2.86 -2.63
N HIS A 228 -12.42 3.95 -3.40
CA HIS A 228 -11.55 5.14 -3.34
C HIS A 228 -11.66 5.89 -2.01
N VAL A 229 -12.73 5.70 -1.24
CA VAL A 229 -12.80 6.13 0.16
C VAL A 229 -12.13 5.10 1.07
N ALA A 230 -12.54 3.84 0.99
CA ALA A 230 -12.17 2.80 1.95
C ALA A 230 -10.66 2.47 1.91
N ILE A 231 -10.08 2.28 0.73
CA ILE A 231 -8.70 1.79 0.57
C ILE A 231 -7.68 2.85 1.03
N PRO A 232 -7.74 4.14 0.62
CA PRO A 232 -6.79 5.14 1.08
C PRO A 232 -6.92 5.42 2.59
N LEU A 233 -8.13 5.47 3.13
CA LEU A 233 -8.34 5.67 4.57
C LEU A 233 -7.84 4.46 5.39
N TRP A 234 -8.07 3.24 4.91
CA TRP A 234 -7.52 2.04 5.52
C TRP A 234 -5.99 2.05 5.48
N ALA A 235 -5.37 2.44 4.36
CA ALA A 235 -3.92 2.55 4.25
C ALA A 235 -3.33 3.57 5.24
N VAL A 236 -4.02 4.69 5.48
CA VAL A 236 -3.63 5.69 6.49
C VAL A 236 -3.81 5.19 7.92
N LYS A 237 -4.98 4.62 8.24
CA LYS A 237 -5.28 4.07 9.57
C LYS A 237 -4.31 2.95 9.93
N TRP A 238 -4.01 2.07 8.98
CA TRP A 238 -3.02 1.03 9.11
C TRP A 238 -1.65 1.61 9.47
N LYS A 239 -1.18 2.64 8.76
CA LYS A 239 0.07 3.31 9.10
C LYS A 239 0.08 3.87 10.53
N ASN A 240 -1.04 4.44 10.99
CA ASN A 240 -1.16 4.94 12.36
C ASN A 240 -1.16 3.81 13.40
N ILE A 241 -1.83 2.68 13.14
CA ILE A 241 -1.86 1.50 14.02
C ILE A 241 -0.47 0.87 14.14
N TYR A 242 0.32 0.85 13.06
CA TYR A 242 1.69 0.34 13.06
C TYR A 242 2.71 1.32 13.65
N ASN A 243 2.36 2.61 13.73
CA ASN A 243 3.16 3.63 14.41
C ASN A 243 2.82 3.77 15.90
N LEU A 244 1.85 2.99 16.42
CA LEU A 244 1.66 2.87 17.87
C LEU A 244 2.82 2.05 18.46
N PRO A 245 3.43 2.50 19.57
CA PRO A 245 4.47 1.74 20.26
C PRO A 245 3.85 0.49 20.89
N GLY A 246 3.70 -0.60 20.13
CA GLY A 246 3.15 -1.86 20.65
C GLY A 246 2.64 -2.89 19.62
N SER A 247 2.38 -2.53 18.36
CA SER A 247 1.78 -3.48 17.41
C SER A 247 2.80 -4.49 16.86
N THR A 248 2.70 -5.73 17.32
CA THR A 248 3.53 -6.89 16.96
C THR A 248 2.72 -7.90 16.14
N LYS A 249 2.81 -7.89 14.80
CA LYS A 249 2.63 -9.09 13.94
C LYS A 249 3.55 -9.06 12.71
N ARG A 250 4.01 -10.25 12.31
CA ARG A 250 5.30 -10.55 11.65
C ARG A 250 5.36 -10.36 10.12
N ASP A 251 6.55 -9.89 9.75
CA ASP A 251 7.30 -9.72 8.50
C ASP A 251 7.35 -10.90 7.49
N PRO A 252 7.61 -10.62 6.20
CA PRO A 252 8.65 -11.35 5.50
C PRO A 252 9.70 -10.39 4.91
N SER A 253 10.87 -10.40 5.54
CA SER A 253 12.14 -9.78 5.13
C SER A 253 12.34 -8.28 5.39
N ILE A 254 12.58 -7.95 6.66
CA ILE A 254 13.64 -7.03 7.14
C ILE A 254 13.59 -5.67 6.42
N LYS A 255 12.60 -4.87 6.77
CA LYS A 255 12.64 -3.42 6.56
C LYS A 255 11.93 -2.70 7.69
N ARG A 256 12.45 -2.86 8.91
CA ARG A 256 12.16 -1.91 10.00
C ARG A 256 13.12 -0.74 9.86
N ASP A 257 12.62 0.47 10.11
CA ASP A 257 13.39 1.70 10.17
C ASP A 257 14.50 1.55 11.22
N LEU A 258 15.66 1.04 10.79
CA LEU A 258 16.87 1.02 11.59
C LEU A 258 17.39 2.45 11.57
N ALA A 259 17.07 3.21 12.62
CA ALA A 259 17.60 4.54 12.82
C ALA A 259 19.06 4.40 13.26
N TYR A 260 19.98 4.57 12.31
CA TYR A 260 21.40 4.65 12.62
C TYR A 260 21.70 6.03 13.20
N MET A 261 22.37 6.05 14.34
CA MET A 261 22.93 7.26 14.92
C MET A 261 24.44 7.11 14.84
N ASP A 262 25.08 7.94 14.02
CA ASP A 262 26.53 8.06 14.02
C ASP A 262 26.94 9.09 15.08
N THR A 263 27.94 8.76 15.88
CA THR A 263 28.43 9.63 16.96
C THR A 263 29.82 10.10 16.62
N ALA A 264 30.09 11.40 16.72
CA ALA A 264 31.44 11.92 16.58
C ALA A 264 32.35 11.28 17.65
N GLY A 265 33.28 10.41 17.24
CA GLY A 265 34.19 9.66 18.12
C GLY A 265 35.31 10.49 18.75
N GLN A 266 35.30 11.82 18.60
CA GLN A 266 36.28 12.71 19.22
C GLN A 266 35.98 12.91 20.71
N GLU A 267 37.06 12.99 21.50
CA GLU A 267 36.98 13.10 22.96
C GLU A 267 36.16 14.29 23.45
N ARG A 268 36.12 15.39 22.69
CA ARG A 268 35.40 16.62 23.04
C ARG A 268 33.87 16.49 22.98
N PHE A 269 33.34 15.43 22.35
CA PHE A 269 31.90 15.17 22.24
C PHE A 269 31.42 14.01 23.15
N ARG A 270 32.27 13.52 24.06
CA ARG A 270 31.97 12.40 24.99
C ARG A 270 30.68 12.60 25.80
N ALA A 271 30.37 13.83 26.21
CA ALA A 271 29.15 14.16 26.96
C ALA A 271 27.87 14.05 26.10
N LEU A 272 27.99 14.18 24.78
CA LEU A 272 26.85 14.05 23.86
C LEU A 272 26.52 12.57 23.59
N THR A 273 27.53 11.69 23.64
CA THR A 273 27.39 10.26 23.36
C THR A 273 26.54 9.51 24.39
N THR A 274 26.56 9.92 25.66
CA THR A 274 25.80 9.26 26.75
C THR A 274 24.29 9.38 26.56
N ALA A 275 23.79 10.48 25.97
CA ALA A 275 22.37 10.63 25.65
C ALA A 275 21.89 9.60 24.62
N TYR A 276 22.75 9.19 23.69
CA TYR A 276 22.41 8.21 22.65
C TYR A 276 22.33 6.77 23.17
N TYR A 277 22.97 6.46 24.31
CA TYR A 277 22.96 5.11 24.89
C TYR A 277 21.61 4.73 25.53
N ARG A 278 20.88 5.69 26.10
CA ARG A 278 19.65 5.44 26.89
C ARG A 278 18.48 4.85 26.09
N GLY A 279 18.52 4.91 24.76
CA GLY A 279 17.51 4.32 23.87
C GLY A 279 18.05 3.28 22.88
N ALA A 280 19.35 2.98 22.93
CA ALA A 280 19.97 2.09 21.95
C ALA A 280 19.56 0.63 22.21
N MET A 281 19.08 -0.04 21.17
CA MET A 281 18.79 -1.49 21.21
C MET A 281 20.04 -2.33 20.93
N GLY A 282 20.96 -1.80 20.15
CA GLY A 282 22.24 -2.40 19.90
C GLY A 282 23.26 -1.37 19.46
N ILE A 283 24.53 -1.70 19.68
CA ILE A 283 25.67 -0.82 19.47
C ILE A 283 26.70 -1.59 18.64
N LEU A 284 27.11 -1.01 17.51
CA LEU A 284 28.25 -1.48 16.73
C LEU A 284 29.47 -0.65 17.14
N LEU A 285 30.43 -1.30 17.80
CA LEU A 285 31.66 -0.66 18.24
C LEU A 285 32.75 -0.92 17.19
N MET A 286 33.32 0.15 16.63
CA MET A 286 34.24 0.05 15.52
C MET A 286 35.60 0.67 15.83
N TYR A 287 36.68 0.01 15.45
CA TYR A 287 38.05 0.54 15.52
C TYR A 287 38.73 0.42 14.14
N ASP A 288 39.89 1.06 13.99
CA ASP A 288 40.68 1.03 12.76
C ASP A 288 41.86 0.06 12.89
N VAL A 289 41.99 -0.92 11.98
CA VAL A 289 43.10 -1.90 12.02
C VAL A 289 44.48 -1.27 11.83
N THR A 290 44.58 -0.06 11.28
CA THR A 290 45.86 0.65 11.10
C THR A 290 46.23 1.52 12.31
N SER A 291 45.33 1.68 13.29
CA SER A 291 45.55 2.53 14.47
C SER A 291 45.43 1.71 15.76
N LEU A 292 46.57 1.41 16.37
CA LEU A 292 46.63 0.75 17.68
C LEU A 292 45.97 1.59 18.78
N GLU A 293 46.02 2.92 18.68
CA GLU A 293 45.36 3.84 19.61
C GLU A 293 43.83 3.66 19.59
N SER A 294 43.22 3.55 18.40
CA SER A 294 41.78 3.31 18.26
C SER A 294 41.35 1.98 18.90
N PHE A 295 42.20 0.96 18.83
CA PHE A 295 41.98 -0.33 19.46
C PHE A 295 42.09 -0.25 21.00
N ASN A 296 43.09 0.46 21.52
CA ASN A 296 43.25 0.65 22.97
C ASN A 296 42.06 1.40 23.60
N HIS A 297 41.41 2.28 22.83
CA HIS A 297 40.20 2.99 23.27
C HIS A 297 38.94 2.12 23.34
N LEU A 298 38.93 0.90 22.77
CA LEU A 298 37.78 0.00 22.88
C LEU A 298 37.40 -0.29 24.32
N SER A 299 38.39 -0.56 25.19
CA SER A 299 38.15 -0.84 26.61
C SER A 299 37.44 0.31 27.32
N TYR A 300 37.82 1.55 26.98
CA TYR A 300 37.16 2.75 27.49
C TYR A 300 35.69 2.82 27.03
N TRP A 301 35.44 2.62 25.73
CA TRP A 301 34.09 2.66 25.17
C TRP A 301 33.20 1.55 25.72
N LEU A 302 33.75 0.35 25.92
CA LEU A 302 33.03 -0.77 26.52
C LEU A 302 32.61 -0.47 27.96
N ARG A 303 33.51 0.10 28.76
CA ARG A 303 33.17 0.55 30.13
C ARG A 303 32.09 1.63 30.10
N ASN A 304 32.22 2.62 29.22
CA ASN A 304 31.24 3.70 29.09
C ASN A 304 29.84 3.18 28.68
N ILE A 305 29.79 2.19 27.78
CA ILE A 305 28.55 1.51 27.39
C ILE A 305 27.98 0.71 28.57
N GLN A 306 28.81 0.00 29.34
CA GLN A 306 28.36 -0.74 30.53
C GLN A 306 27.77 0.17 31.60
N GLU A 307 28.31 1.38 31.78
CA GLU A 307 27.83 2.33 32.78
C GLU A 307 26.54 3.07 32.36
N ASN A 308 26.37 3.36 31.06
CA ASN A 308 25.33 4.29 30.59
C ASN A 308 24.26 3.68 29.68
N ALA A 309 24.49 2.52 29.08
CA ALA A 309 23.50 1.84 28.25
C ALA A 309 22.65 0.86 29.08
N SER A 310 21.54 0.41 28.50
CA SER A 310 20.78 -0.70 29.09
C SER A 310 21.66 -1.94 29.22
N PRO A 311 21.58 -2.71 30.33
CA PRO A 311 22.32 -3.97 30.47
C PRO A 311 22.00 -4.96 29.34
N ASP A 312 20.80 -4.81 28.76
CA ASP A 312 20.31 -5.63 27.66
C ASP A 312 20.70 -5.11 26.26
N VAL A 313 21.62 -4.15 26.15
CA VAL A 313 22.04 -3.67 24.83
C VAL A 313 22.90 -4.71 24.12
N VAL A 314 22.53 -5.06 22.87
CA VAL A 314 23.35 -5.97 22.05
C VAL A 314 24.58 -5.24 21.55
N LYS A 315 25.74 -5.87 21.63
CA LYS A 315 27.02 -5.27 21.23
C LYS A 315 27.68 -6.15 20.16
N VAL A 316 28.26 -5.51 19.15
CA VAL A 316 29.08 -6.17 18.11
C VAL A 316 30.34 -5.33 17.92
N VAL A 317 31.50 -5.98 17.77
CA VAL A 317 32.77 -5.32 17.48
C VAL A 317 33.11 -5.48 16.00
N ALA A 318 33.50 -4.39 15.36
CA ALA A 318 33.95 -4.37 13.97
C ALA A 318 35.35 -3.74 13.83
N ALA A 319 36.25 -4.44 13.14
CA ALA A 319 37.57 -3.94 12.80
C ALA A 319 37.55 -3.37 11.37
N ASN A 320 37.55 -2.05 11.24
CA ASN A 320 37.45 -1.37 9.96
C ASN A 320 38.80 -1.24 9.25
N LYS A 321 38.75 -0.99 7.93
CA LYS A 321 39.90 -0.87 7.01
C LYS A 321 40.70 -2.17 6.85
N CYS A 322 40.03 -3.32 6.92
CA CYS A 322 40.67 -4.62 6.74
C CYS A 322 41.32 -4.81 5.35
N ASP A 323 40.99 -3.95 4.38
CA ASP A 323 41.63 -3.89 3.06
C ASP A 323 43.09 -3.40 3.10
N VAL A 324 43.51 -2.71 4.16
CA VAL A 324 44.87 -2.19 4.31
C VAL A 324 45.74 -3.23 5.02
N THR A 325 46.52 -4.00 4.25
CA THR A 325 47.41 -5.05 4.76
C THR A 325 48.81 -4.54 5.11
N THR A 326 49.33 -3.53 4.41
CA THR A 326 50.71 -3.07 4.53
C THR A 326 51.01 -2.27 5.81
N ASN A 327 50.03 -1.53 6.32
CA ASN A 327 50.14 -0.69 7.53
C ASN A 327 49.21 -1.18 8.65
N ARG A 328 48.97 -2.49 8.74
CA ARG A 328 48.16 -3.07 9.80
C ARG A 328 48.91 -2.98 11.13
N ALA A 329 48.28 -2.35 12.13
CA ALA A 329 48.80 -2.22 13.48
C ALA A 329 48.16 -3.22 14.48
N VAL A 330 47.01 -3.79 14.10
CA VAL A 330 46.25 -4.73 14.94
C VAL A 330 45.89 -5.99 14.14
N ASP A 331 46.38 -7.13 14.61
CA ASP A 331 46.07 -8.43 14.03
C ASP A 331 44.64 -8.87 14.36
N ALA A 332 44.04 -9.64 13.45
CA ALA A 332 42.67 -10.14 13.60
C ALA A 332 42.50 -10.98 14.88
N GLU A 333 43.51 -11.77 15.26
CA GLU A 333 43.50 -12.59 16.48
C GLU A 333 43.37 -11.74 17.74
N ARG A 334 43.98 -10.56 17.76
CA ARG A 334 43.90 -9.64 18.90
C ARG A 334 42.50 -9.01 19.02
N GLY A 335 41.89 -8.68 17.89
CA GLY A 335 40.49 -8.23 17.80
C GLY A 335 39.49 -9.30 18.25
N GLN A 336 39.75 -10.55 17.86
CA GLN A 336 38.94 -11.71 18.26
C GLN A 336 39.02 -11.95 19.77
N LYS A 337 40.22 -11.94 20.36
CA LYS A 337 40.43 -12.15 21.81
C LYS A 337 39.68 -11.13 22.67
N ILE A 338 39.68 -9.85 22.28
CA ILE A 338 38.93 -8.84 23.03
C ILE A 338 37.42 -9.02 22.87
N ALA A 339 36.95 -9.43 21.69
CA ALA A 339 35.52 -9.68 21.50
C ALA A 339 35.04 -10.89 22.34
N GLU A 340 35.85 -11.95 22.43
CA GLU A 340 35.59 -13.12 23.26
C GLU A 340 35.58 -12.78 24.75
N SER A 341 36.48 -11.92 25.23
CA SER A 341 36.52 -11.54 26.66
C SER A 341 35.27 -10.79 27.11
N PHE A 342 34.50 -10.22 26.18
CA PHE A 342 33.25 -9.50 26.44
C PHE A 342 32.01 -10.19 25.85
N ASP A 343 32.12 -11.44 25.37
CA ASP A 343 31.04 -12.22 24.74
C ASP A 343 30.33 -11.50 23.57
N MET A 344 31.12 -10.87 22.69
CA MET A 344 30.63 -10.11 21.54
C MET A 344 31.04 -10.77 20.22
N PRO A 345 30.21 -10.72 19.17
CA PRO A 345 30.64 -11.06 17.82
C PRO A 345 31.70 -10.09 17.30
N PHE A 346 32.66 -10.62 16.56
CA PHE A 346 33.72 -9.86 15.90
C PHE A 346 33.62 -10.00 14.38
N PHE A 347 33.83 -8.89 13.66
CA PHE A 347 33.90 -8.88 12.20
C PHE A 347 35.04 -7.98 11.73
N GLU A 348 35.86 -8.46 10.79
CA GLU A 348 36.72 -7.57 9.99
C GLU A 348 35.90 -7.00 8.84
N VAL A 349 35.86 -5.67 8.74
CA VAL A 349 35.07 -4.94 7.76
C VAL A 349 35.92 -3.95 6.96
N SER A 350 35.53 -3.71 5.71
CA SER A 350 36.06 -2.58 4.94
C SER A 350 34.90 -1.74 4.44
N CYS A 351 34.78 -0.53 5.00
CA CYS A 351 33.83 0.46 4.52
C CYS A 351 34.11 0.88 3.06
N LYS A 352 35.37 0.79 2.61
CA LYS A 352 35.79 1.19 1.27
C LYS A 352 35.45 0.12 0.23
N GLU A 353 35.81 -1.13 0.50
CA GLU A 353 35.62 -2.26 -0.42
C GLU A 353 34.27 -2.98 -0.20
N ASN A 354 33.45 -2.49 0.74
CA ASN A 354 32.16 -3.08 1.12
C ASN A 354 32.28 -4.55 1.56
N ILE A 355 33.28 -4.86 2.39
CA ILE A 355 33.56 -6.21 2.91
C ILE A 355 32.90 -6.35 4.29
N ASN A 356 32.09 -7.40 4.47
CA ASN A 356 31.45 -7.83 5.74
C ASN A 356 30.59 -6.79 6.49
N ILE A 357 30.36 -5.59 5.93
CA ILE A 357 29.51 -4.57 6.53
C ILE A 357 28.09 -5.10 6.73
N GLU A 358 27.51 -5.67 5.67
CA GLU A 358 26.13 -6.21 5.71
C GLU A 358 26.00 -7.32 6.76
N GLU A 359 26.98 -8.22 6.85
CA GLU A 359 26.98 -9.33 7.80
C GLU A 359 27.06 -8.84 9.26
N ALA A 360 27.89 -7.84 9.53
CA ALA A 360 28.00 -7.23 10.86
C ALA A 360 26.66 -6.61 11.31
N PHE A 361 26.01 -5.83 10.43
CA PHE A 361 24.70 -5.23 10.72
C PHE A 361 23.58 -6.27 10.84
N LEU A 362 23.55 -7.28 9.97
CA LEU A 362 22.56 -8.37 10.04
C LEU A 362 22.71 -9.19 11.32
N THR A 363 23.94 -9.45 11.76
CA THR A 363 24.22 -10.16 13.02
C THR A 363 23.74 -9.35 14.21
N LEU A 364 24.01 -8.05 14.24
CA LEU A 364 23.50 -7.14 15.27
C LEU A 364 21.97 -7.17 15.31
N ALA A 365 21.30 -7.00 14.17
CA ALA A 365 19.84 -7.01 14.07
C ALA A 365 19.23 -8.36 14.52
N ARG A 366 19.86 -9.49 14.15
CA ARG A 366 19.43 -10.83 14.55
C ARG A 366 19.49 -11.01 16.07
N ARG A 367 20.60 -10.64 16.70
CA ARG A 367 20.77 -10.74 18.16
C ARG A 367 19.80 -9.82 18.92
N ILE A 368 19.53 -8.60 18.42
CA ILE A 368 18.52 -7.70 19.02
C ILE A 368 17.15 -8.37 19.03
N ARG A 369 16.80 -9.05 17.93
CA ARG A 369 15.52 -9.77 17.82
C ARG A 369 15.45 -10.94 18.79
N GLU A 370 16.52 -11.74 18.91
CA GLU A 370 16.59 -12.87 19.82
C GLU A 370 16.45 -12.43 21.28
N GLN A 371 17.15 -11.37 21.67
CA GLN A 371 17.06 -10.82 23.02
C GLN A 371 15.67 -10.27 23.34
N ARG A 372 15.03 -9.58 22.40
CA ARG A 372 13.63 -9.16 22.54
C ARG A 372 12.67 -10.33 22.67
N GLY A 373 12.90 -11.41 21.89
CA GLY A 373 12.12 -12.64 21.97
C GLY A 373 12.19 -13.30 23.35
N ARG A 374 13.41 -13.43 23.91
CA ARG A 374 13.62 -13.94 25.27
C ARG A 374 12.92 -13.10 26.33
N ARG A 375 12.98 -11.77 26.18
CA ARG A 375 12.32 -10.87 27.14
C ARG A 375 10.79 -11.02 27.10
N ALA A 376 10.19 -11.11 25.91
CA ALA A 376 8.75 -11.34 25.78
C ALA A 376 8.32 -12.66 26.44
N SER A 377 9.09 -13.75 26.26
CA SER A 377 8.78 -15.02 26.93
C SER A 377 8.95 -14.99 28.45
N LEU A 378 9.88 -14.19 28.98
CA LEU A 378 10.05 -14.03 30.43
C LEU A 378 8.90 -13.24 31.07
N PHE A 379 8.37 -12.23 30.37
CA PHE A 379 7.17 -11.52 30.80
C PHE A 379 5.92 -12.41 30.78
N ASP A 380 5.72 -13.22 29.72
CA ASP A 380 4.61 -14.18 29.66
C ASP A 380 4.70 -15.26 30.76
N ALA A 381 5.92 -15.64 31.16
CA ALA A 381 6.14 -16.60 32.24
C ALA A 381 5.86 -16.00 33.63
N SER A 382 6.27 -14.75 33.89
CA SER A 382 6.04 -14.10 35.18
C SER A 382 4.56 -13.75 35.42
N GLU A 383 3.80 -13.42 34.36
CA GLU A 383 2.34 -13.26 34.46
C GLU A 383 1.64 -14.57 34.85
N ARG A 384 2.11 -15.71 34.33
CA ARG A 384 1.57 -17.04 34.66
C ARG A 384 1.89 -17.45 36.11
N GLU A 385 3.07 -17.14 36.62
CA GLU A 385 3.42 -17.37 38.04
C GLU A 385 2.66 -16.42 38.98
N GLY A 386 2.47 -15.16 38.59
CA GLY A 386 1.63 -14.21 39.32
C GLY A 386 0.17 -14.66 39.40
N ALA A 387 -0.39 -15.19 38.31
CA ALA A 387 -1.74 -15.76 38.29
C ALA A 387 -1.87 -17.01 39.17
N ASN A 388 -0.88 -17.91 39.17
CA ASN A 388 -0.89 -19.11 40.02
C ASN A 388 -0.80 -18.78 41.53
N ASN A 389 -0.06 -17.73 41.90
CA ASN A 389 0.01 -17.27 43.28
C ASN A 389 -1.27 -16.57 43.77
N ILE A 390 -2.06 -15.99 42.86
CA ILE A 390 -3.39 -15.45 43.18
C ILE A 390 -4.39 -16.59 43.39
N VAL A 391 -4.32 -17.66 42.58
CA VAL A 391 -5.19 -18.84 42.69
C VAL A 391 -4.93 -19.63 43.98
N MET A 392 -3.69 -19.73 44.46
CA MET A 392 -3.41 -20.39 45.76
C MET A 392 -3.87 -19.60 46.99
N LYS A 393 -4.22 -18.31 46.86
CA LYS A 393 -4.68 -17.48 47.99
C LYS A 393 -6.20 -17.45 48.19
N GLN A 394 -6.95 -18.14 47.33
CA GLN A 394 -8.40 -18.32 47.46
C GLN A 394 -8.73 -19.81 47.63
N SER A 395 -8.51 -20.33 48.84
CA SER A 395 -9.19 -21.55 49.29
C SER A 395 -10.44 -21.10 50.07
N PRO A 396 -11.67 -21.42 49.62
CA PRO A 396 -12.87 -21.09 50.38
C PRO A 396 -13.09 -22.14 51.48
N SER A 397 -13.25 -21.65 52.70
CA SER A 397 -13.79 -22.42 53.82
C SER A 397 -15.19 -22.95 53.48
N HIS A 398 -15.39 -24.24 53.75
CA HIS A 398 -16.66 -24.94 53.59
C HIS A 398 -17.81 -24.24 54.35
N VAL A 399 -18.89 -23.91 53.64
CA VAL A 399 -20.22 -23.71 54.20
C VAL A 399 -21.19 -24.58 53.39
N SER A 400 -21.75 -25.60 54.06
CA SER A 400 -22.74 -26.54 53.53
C SER A 400 -24.13 -25.90 53.48
N VAL A 401 -24.82 -25.99 52.34
CA VAL A 401 -26.23 -25.59 52.19
C VAL A 401 -27.10 -26.84 52.05
N SER A 402 -27.99 -27.05 53.02
CA SER A 402 -29.04 -28.07 53.02
C SER A 402 -30.29 -27.56 52.30
N VAL A 403 -30.85 -28.36 51.39
CA VAL A 403 -32.09 -28.07 50.66
C VAL A 403 -33.27 -28.73 51.37
N SER A 404 -34.26 -27.94 51.79
CA SER A 404 -35.58 -28.42 52.24
C SER A 404 -36.64 -27.97 51.23
N VAL A 405 -37.35 -28.94 50.63
CA VAL A 405 -38.45 -28.72 49.69
C VAL A 405 -39.77 -28.71 50.46
N THR A 406 -40.55 -27.64 50.32
CA THR A 406 -41.96 -27.57 50.73
C THR A 406 -42.85 -27.44 49.49
N PRO A 407 -43.93 -28.24 49.35
CA PRO A 407 -44.81 -28.20 48.19
C PRO A 407 -46.00 -27.26 48.41
N GLY A 408 -46.29 -26.41 47.42
CA GLY A 408 -47.55 -25.68 47.32
C GLY A 408 -47.37 -24.20 47.01
N GLU A 409 -47.59 -23.86 45.73
CA GLU A 409 -48.34 -22.69 45.23
C GLU A 409 -47.83 -22.29 43.83
N SER A 410 -48.75 -22.29 42.88
CA SER A 410 -48.62 -21.65 41.57
C SER A 410 -48.39 -20.15 41.74
N TRP A 411 -47.61 -19.47 40.89
CA TRP A 411 -48.01 -18.26 40.12
C TRP A 411 -46.86 -17.76 39.21
N ARG A 412 -47.15 -17.82 37.92
CA ARG A 412 -46.77 -17.00 36.75
C ARG A 412 -45.58 -16.01 36.84
N CYS A 413 -44.71 -16.13 35.84
CA CYS A 413 -43.88 -15.04 35.32
C CYS A 413 -44.74 -14.00 34.60
N THR A 414 -44.51 -12.73 34.91
CA THR A 414 -44.84 -11.60 34.02
C THR A 414 -43.71 -10.58 34.02
N ASN A 415 -43.39 -10.14 32.80
CA ASN A 415 -42.65 -8.95 32.39
C ASN A 415 -41.11 -9.12 32.37
N ALA A 416 -40.43 -9.01 31.23
CA ALA A 416 -40.41 -7.91 30.26
C ALA A 416 -39.97 -6.58 30.91
N CYS A 417 -38.67 -6.32 30.81
CA CYS A 417 -38.08 -5.07 30.35
C CYS A 417 -36.71 -5.39 29.77
#